data_AF-A0AAJ6NAM0-F1
#
_entry.id   AF-A0AAJ6NAM0-F1
#
_cell.length_a   1.000
_cell.length_b   1.000
_cell.length_c   1.000
_cell.angle_alpha   90.00
_cell.angle_beta   90.00
_cell.angle_gamma   90.00
#
_symmetry.space_group_name_H-M   'P 1'
#
loop_
_entity.id
_entity.type
_entity.pdbx_description
1 polymer ?
#
loop_
_entity_poly.entity_id
_entity_poly.type
_entity_poly.pdbx_seq_one_letter_code
_entity_poly.pdbx_strand_id
1 'polypeptide(L)'
;MTVFHKVDKVVAILAMLFGVSLGIYTFYIHLSDEFIIYAFLFILIGLLDFMGFLAIGKLIYVIRFKMTDKFKHIQKVRFSNTGIHYETNNIKSDIEWRFYNDFLESDNTLILIVGKKQYSVIPKSSFNEGDYIILKDFLVEEFNQRQIK
;
A
#
# COMPACT_ATOMS: atom_id res chain seq x y z
N MET A 1 8.31 -5.19 7.19
CA MET A 1 9.09 -4.00 7.59
C MET A 1 10.49 -3.93 6.96
N THR A 2 11.02 -5.02 6.38
CA THR A 2 12.41 -5.11 5.86
C THR A 2 12.66 -4.40 4.52
N VAL A 3 11.66 -4.31 3.64
CA VAL A 3 11.82 -3.73 2.30
C VAL A 3 12.06 -2.22 2.35
N PHE A 4 11.34 -1.50 3.22
CA PHE A 4 11.47 -0.05 3.38
C PHE A 4 12.88 0.35 3.80
N HIS A 5 13.40 -0.32 4.82
CA HIS A 5 14.74 -0.10 5.33
C HIS A 5 15.84 -0.37 4.28
N LYS A 6 15.58 -1.26 3.32
CA LYS A 6 16.51 -1.55 2.23
C LYS A 6 16.51 -0.44 1.18
N VAL A 7 15.35 0.13 0.86
CA VAL A 7 15.23 1.23 -0.11
C VAL A 7 15.85 2.51 0.44
N ASP A 8 15.60 2.85 1.71
CA ASP A 8 16.21 4.01 2.37
C ASP A 8 17.75 3.95 2.32
N LYS A 9 18.32 2.78 2.64
CA LYS A 9 19.78 2.59 2.58
C LYS A 9 20.35 2.75 1.18
N VAL A 10 19.64 2.30 0.14
CA VAL A 10 20.09 2.45 -1.25
C VAL A 10 20.08 3.92 -1.67
N VAL A 11 19.03 4.67 -1.32
CA VAL A 11 18.94 6.11 -1.62
C VAL A 11 20.04 6.88 -0.91
N ALA A 12 20.29 6.59 0.36
CA ALA A 12 21.37 7.19 1.13
C ALA A 12 22.75 6.93 0.52
N ILE A 13 23.04 5.68 0.11
CA ILE A 13 24.30 5.31 -0.53
C ILE A 13 24.48 6.04 -1.87
N LEU A 14 23.42 6.13 -2.69
CA LEU A 14 23.46 6.86 -3.95
C LEU A 14 23.72 8.36 -3.75
N ALA A 15 23.11 8.98 -2.74
CA ALA A 15 23.35 10.38 -2.39
C ALA A 15 24.79 10.62 -1.95
N MET A 16 25.36 9.73 -1.13
CA MET A 16 26.77 9.79 -0.74
C MET A 16 27.71 9.65 -1.95
N LEU A 17 27.47 8.65 -2.81
CA LEU A 17 28.27 8.43 -4.02
C LEU A 17 28.19 9.62 -4.97
N PHE A 18 27.02 10.24 -5.09
CA PHE A 18 26.83 11.46 -5.87
C PHE A 18 27.64 12.62 -5.29
N GLY A 19 27.61 12.84 -3.97
CA GLY A 19 28.41 13.87 -3.32
C GLY A 19 29.92 13.65 -3.48
N VAL A 20 30.40 12.41 -3.35
CA VAL A 20 31.82 12.05 -3.57
C VAL A 20 32.22 12.28 -5.03
N SER A 21 31.40 11.84 -5.98
CA SER A 21 31.62 12.05 -7.41
C SER A 21 31.68 13.53 -7.77
N LEU A 22 30.74 14.33 -7.23
CA LEU A 22 30.71 15.78 -7.40
C LEU A 22 31.99 16.44 -6.88
N GLY A 23 32.45 16.05 -5.68
CA GLY A 23 33.70 16.58 -5.11
C GLY A 23 34.94 16.26 -5.94
N ILE A 24 35.06 15.02 -6.44
CA ILE A 24 36.15 14.60 -7.33
C ILE A 24 36.11 15.39 -8.64
N TYR A 25 34.92 15.55 -9.22
CA TYR A 25 34.72 16.27 -10.47
C TYR A 25 35.06 17.76 -10.33
N THR A 26 34.66 18.39 -9.22
CA THR A 26 35.01 19.77 -8.89
C THR A 26 36.52 19.97 -8.80
N PHE A 27 37.23 19.03 -8.18
CA PHE A 27 38.69 19.07 -8.09
C PHE A 27 39.37 18.87 -9.45
N TYR A 28 38.86 17.96 -10.28
CA TYR A 28 39.43 17.65 -11.60
C TYR A 28 39.29 18.81 -12.60
N ILE A 29 38.14 19.51 -12.59
CA ILE A 29 37.84 20.58 -13.55
C ILE A 29 38.12 21.98 -12.97
N HIS A 30 38.51 22.08 -11.69
CA HIS A 30 38.66 23.36 -10.99
C HIS A 30 37.37 24.21 -11.07
N LEU A 31 36.22 23.58 -10.78
CA LEU A 31 34.97 24.31 -10.58
C LEU A 31 35.06 25.19 -9.32
N SER A 32 34.13 26.14 -9.19
CA SER A 32 34.07 27.03 -8.02
C SER A 32 33.97 26.27 -6.70
N ASP A 33 34.53 26.85 -5.64
CA ASP A 33 34.54 26.29 -4.28
C ASP A 33 33.14 26.01 -3.72
N GLU A 34 32.11 26.66 -4.28
CA GLU A 34 30.70 26.41 -3.96
C GLU A 34 30.28 24.96 -4.22
N PHE A 35 30.83 24.32 -5.25
CA PHE A 35 30.53 22.92 -5.55
C PHE A 35 31.12 21.94 -4.52
N ILE A 36 32.21 22.33 -3.83
CA ILE A 36 32.75 21.55 -2.72
C ILE A 36 31.76 21.58 -1.55
N ILE A 37 31.15 22.73 -1.28
CA ILE A 37 30.12 22.88 -0.23
C ILE A 37 28.91 22.00 -0.57
N TYR A 38 28.45 22.00 -1.83
CA TYR A 38 27.36 21.12 -2.26
C TYR A 38 27.72 19.64 -2.13
N ALA A 39 28.95 19.24 -2.46
CA ALA A 39 29.42 17.86 -2.28
C ALA A 39 29.32 17.41 -0.81
N PHE A 40 29.79 18.24 0.12
CA PHE A 40 29.67 17.96 1.56
C PHE A 40 28.22 17.88 2.04
N LEU A 41 27.35 18.77 1.55
CA LEU A 41 25.93 18.73 1.86
C LEU A 41 25.27 17.41 1.41
N PHE A 42 25.56 16.94 0.19
CA PHE A 42 25.02 15.66 -0.29
C PHE A 42 25.50 14.45 0.54
N ILE A 43 26.77 14.46 0.95
CA ILE A 43 27.31 13.42 1.84
C ILE A 43 26.63 13.47 3.21
N LEU A 44 26.44 14.66 3.79
CA LEU A 44 25.79 14.85 5.08
C LEU A 44 24.32 14.43 5.04
N ILE A 45 23.59 14.80 3.98
CA ILE A 45 22.19 14.39 3.77
C ILE A 45 22.10 12.86 3.64
N GLY A 46 22.99 12.24 2.86
CA GLY A 46 23.06 10.79 2.75
C GLY A 46 23.33 10.11 4.11
N LEU A 47 24.22 10.68 4.94
CA LEU A 47 24.52 10.15 6.26
C LEU A 47 23.32 10.22 7.21
N LEU A 48 22.63 11.36 7.23
CA LEU A 48 21.44 11.56 8.05
C LEU A 48 20.29 10.65 7.62
N ASP A 49 20.11 10.42 6.32
CA ASP A 49 19.10 9.47 5.82
C ASP A 49 19.49 8.00 6.10
N PHE A 50 20.79 7.66 6.04
CA PHE A 50 21.29 6.33 6.44
C PHE A 50 21.02 6.03 7.92
N MET A 51 21.11 7.05 8.78
CA MET A 51 20.76 6.97 10.21
C MET A 51 19.25 6.98 10.45
N GLY A 52 18.43 7.17 9.41
CA GLY A 52 16.97 7.11 9.48
C GLY A 52 16.30 8.40 9.93
N PHE A 53 17.00 9.54 9.96
CA PHE A 53 16.44 10.81 10.43
C PHE A 53 15.53 11.50 9.40
N LEU A 54 15.80 11.39 8.10
CA LEU A 54 15.00 12.06 7.06
C LEU A 54 13.82 11.23 6.52
N ALA A 55 13.82 9.91 6.71
CA ALA A 55 12.77 9.00 6.27
C ALA A 55 12.33 9.22 4.79
N ILE A 56 13.28 9.48 3.89
CA ILE A 56 13.02 9.89 2.51
C ILE A 56 12.23 8.81 1.74
N GLY A 57 12.47 7.53 1.99
CA GLY A 57 11.72 6.45 1.34
C GLY A 57 10.24 6.40 1.72
N LYS A 58 9.85 6.91 2.90
CA LYS A 58 8.43 7.05 3.25
C LYS A 58 7.74 8.05 2.33
N LEU A 59 8.43 9.15 2.00
CA LEU A 59 7.93 10.18 1.11
C LEU A 59 7.83 9.66 -0.34
N ILE A 60 8.85 8.94 -0.81
CA ILE A 60 8.83 8.24 -2.12
C ILE A 60 7.65 7.26 -2.19
N TYR A 61 7.35 6.54 -1.11
CA TYR A 61 6.22 5.62 -1.07
C TYR A 61 4.88 6.35 -1.17
N VAL A 62 4.68 7.44 -0.42
CA VAL A 62 3.45 8.25 -0.52
C VAL A 62 3.27 8.80 -1.93
N ILE A 63 4.36 9.27 -2.54
CA ILE A 63 4.37 9.75 -3.93
C ILE A 63 4.00 8.61 -4.89
N ARG A 64 4.65 7.43 -4.76
CA ARG A 64 4.36 6.27 -5.60
C ARG A 64 2.93 5.78 -5.42
N PHE A 65 2.42 5.78 -4.19
CA PHE A 65 1.03 5.44 -3.88
C PHE A 65 0.06 6.40 -4.58
N LYS A 66 0.32 7.72 -4.51
CA LYS A 66 -0.46 8.74 -5.24
C LYS A 66 -0.33 8.61 -6.76
N MET A 67 0.82 8.18 -7.27
CA MET A 67 1.04 8.01 -8.72
C MET A 67 0.46 6.69 -9.26
N THR A 68 0.25 5.68 -8.43
CA THR A 68 -0.25 4.38 -8.87
C THR A 68 -1.72 4.50 -9.28
N ASP A 69 -1.98 4.48 -10.59
CA ASP A 69 -3.32 4.66 -11.17
C ASP A 69 -4.34 3.62 -10.68
N LYS A 70 -3.88 2.44 -10.25
CA LYS A 70 -4.72 1.37 -9.67
C LYS A 70 -5.60 1.87 -8.51
N PHE A 71 -5.15 2.86 -7.73
CA PHE A 71 -5.92 3.43 -6.62
C PHE A 71 -6.74 4.67 -6.99
N LYS A 72 -6.56 5.20 -8.21
CA LYS A 72 -7.32 6.37 -8.69
C LYS A 72 -8.65 5.99 -9.32
N HIS A 73 -8.82 4.72 -9.70
CA HIS A 73 -10.07 4.25 -10.30
C HIS A 73 -11.14 4.03 -9.23
N ILE A 74 -12.35 4.54 -9.50
CA ILE A 74 -13.52 4.31 -8.67
C ILE A 74 -13.86 2.82 -8.75
N GLN A 75 -13.61 2.11 -7.65
CA GLN A 75 -14.01 0.72 -7.48
C GLN A 75 -15.41 0.72 -6.87
N LYS A 76 -16.35 0.04 -7.52
CA LYS A 76 -17.70 -0.18 -6.99
C LYS A 76 -17.83 -1.64 -6.62
N VAL A 77 -18.13 -1.89 -5.35
CA VAL A 77 -18.45 -3.22 -4.84
C VAL A 77 -19.92 -3.22 -4.48
N ARG A 78 -20.68 -4.16 -5.04
CA ARG A 78 -22.09 -4.36 -4.71
C ARG A 78 -22.29 -5.77 -4.19
N PHE A 79 -23.01 -5.87 -3.08
CA PHE A 79 -23.38 -7.13 -2.47
C PHE A 79 -24.78 -7.49 -2.96
N SER A 80 -24.96 -8.72 -3.42
CA SER A 80 -26.25 -9.25 -3.86
C SER A 80 -26.45 -10.65 -3.28
N ASN A 81 -27.66 -11.20 -3.44
CA ASN A 81 -27.96 -12.56 -2.98
C ASN A 81 -27.15 -13.63 -3.73
N THR A 82 -26.65 -13.35 -4.93
CA THR A 82 -25.86 -14.31 -5.72
C THR A 82 -24.37 -14.22 -5.42
N GLY A 83 -23.88 -13.06 -4.98
CA GLY A 83 -22.47 -12.88 -4.67
C GLY A 83 -22.05 -11.43 -4.51
N ILE A 84 -20.74 -11.21 -4.65
CA ILE A 84 -20.12 -9.89 -4.65
C ILE A 84 -19.80 -9.51 -6.09
N HIS A 85 -20.43 -8.42 -6.53
CA HIS A 85 -20.19 -7.80 -7.83
C HIS A 85 -19.13 -6.71 -7.68
N TYR A 86 -18.00 -6.89 -8.36
CA TYR A 86 -16.90 -5.96 -8.38
C TYR A 86 -16.81 -5.30 -9.75
N GLU A 87 -16.91 -3.97 -9.79
CA GLU A 87 -16.81 -3.16 -11.00
C GLU A 87 -15.70 -2.11 -10.85
N THR A 88 -14.78 -2.11 -11.80
CA THR A 88 -13.81 -1.04 -12.03
C THR A 88 -13.85 -0.66 -13.52
N ASN A 89 -13.23 0.45 -13.91
CA ASN A 89 -13.33 1.02 -15.26
C ASN A 89 -13.13 0.01 -16.39
N ASN A 90 -12.27 -1.00 -16.19
CA ASN A 90 -11.94 -2.00 -17.21
C ASN A 90 -12.28 -3.46 -16.82
N ILE A 91 -12.77 -3.72 -15.61
CA ILE A 91 -12.98 -5.10 -15.13
C ILE A 91 -14.32 -5.18 -14.41
N LYS A 92 -15.12 -6.16 -14.83
CA LYS A 92 -16.33 -6.61 -14.13
C LYS A 92 -16.09 -8.04 -13.67
N SER A 93 -16.27 -8.29 -12.38
CA SER A 93 -16.04 -9.60 -11.78
C SER A 93 -17.16 -9.90 -10.81
N ASP A 94 -17.79 -11.06 -10.98
CA ASP A 94 -18.83 -11.55 -10.10
C ASP A 94 -18.28 -12.74 -9.33
N ILE A 95 -18.24 -12.61 -8.00
CA ILE A 95 -17.71 -13.64 -7.10
C ILE A 95 -18.87 -14.20 -6.30
N GLU A 96 -19.28 -15.41 -6.64
CA GLU A 96 -20.37 -16.10 -5.95
C GLU A 96 -20.04 -16.43 -4.49
N TRP A 97 -21.06 -16.45 -3.63
CA TRP A 97 -20.92 -16.78 -2.21
C TRP A 97 -20.32 -18.17 -1.95
N ARG A 98 -20.44 -19.10 -2.91
CA ARG A 98 -19.88 -20.46 -2.82
C ARG A 98 -18.35 -20.50 -2.69
N PHE A 99 -17.65 -19.45 -3.11
CA PHE A 99 -16.19 -19.37 -3.03
C PHE A 99 -15.69 -18.90 -1.66
N TYR A 100 -16.59 -18.34 -0.85
CA TYR A 100 -16.31 -17.93 0.51
C TYR A 100 -16.65 -19.08 1.46
N ASN A 101 -15.69 -19.40 2.33
CA ASN A 101 -15.79 -20.51 3.26
C ASN A 101 -16.36 -20.08 4.61
N ASP A 102 -16.03 -18.86 5.04
CA ASP A 102 -16.42 -18.34 6.34
C ASP A 102 -16.22 -16.80 6.38
N PHE A 103 -16.68 -16.15 7.44
CA PHE A 103 -16.45 -14.73 7.69
C PHE A 103 -16.06 -14.47 9.15
N LEU A 104 -15.28 -13.42 9.36
CA LEU A 104 -14.88 -12.92 10.68
C LEU A 104 -15.22 -11.44 10.79
N GLU A 105 -15.73 -11.04 11.94
CA GLU A 105 -16.00 -9.65 12.27
C GLU A 105 -14.97 -9.14 13.29
N SER A 106 -14.43 -7.96 13.03
CA SER A 106 -13.63 -7.18 13.97
C SER A 106 -14.31 -5.82 14.18
N ASP A 107 -13.83 -4.99 15.12
CA ASP A 107 -14.45 -3.71 15.46
C ASP A 107 -14.68 -2.82 14.22
N ASN A 108 -13.67 -2.75 13.34
CA ASN A 108 -13.68 -1.84 12.20
C ASN A 108 -13.75 -2.54 10.84
N THR A 109 -13.66 -3.87 10.79
CA THR A 109 -13.55 -4.61 9.52
C THR A 109 -14.38 -5.88 9.52
N LEU A 110 -14.87 -6.22 8.32
CA LEU A 110 -15.42 -7.53 7.99
C LEU A 110 -14.39 -8.26 7.12
N ILE A 111 -14.06 -9.50 7.49
CA ILE A 111 -13.10 -10.32 6.78
C ILE A 111 -13.83 -11.53 6.21
N LEU A 112 -13.87 -11.65 4.89
CA LEU A 112 -14.42 -12.81 4.20
C LEU A 112 -13.29 -13.77 3.83
N ILE A 113 -13.41 -15.04 4.17
CA ILE A 113 -12.38 -16.07 3.96
C ILE A 113 -12.64 -16.76 2.63
N VAL A 114 -11.69 -16.66 1.70
CA VAL A 114 -11.73 -17.28 0.36
C VAL A 114 -10.74 -18.45 0.33
N GLY A 115 -11.24 -19.67 0.19
CA GLY A 115 -10.37 -20.86 0.18
C GLY A 115 -9.56 -21.01 1.49
N LYS A 116 -8.29 -21.44 1.38
CA LYS A 116 -7.43 -21.73 2.55
C LYS A 116 -6.50 -20.58 2.97
N LYS A 117 -6.24 -19.60 2.10
CA LYS A 117 -5.18 -18.58 2.31
C LYS A 117 -5.49 -17.20 1.70
N GLN A 118 -6.73 -16.97 1.25
CA GLN A 118 -7.12 -15.68 0.68
C GLN A 118 -8.21 -15.06 1.54
N TYR A 119 -8.16 -13.74 1.67
CA TYR A 119 -9.07 -12.98 2.53
C TYR A 119 -9.47 -11.69 1.81
N SER A 120 -10.76 -11.38 1.83
CA SER A 120 -11.28 -10.07 1.42
C SER A 120 -11.55 -9.27 2.68
N VAL A 121 -10.82 -8.17 2.87
CA VAL A 121 -10.98 -7.28 4.02
C VAL A 121 -11.79 -6.07 3.59
N ILE A 122 -12.92 -5.86 4.23
CA ILE A 122 -13.86 -4.78 3.92
C ILE A 122 -14.00 -3.88 5.16
N PRO A 123 -13.63 -2.59 5.07
CA PRO A 123 -13.85 -1.65 6.17
C PRO A 123 -15.34 -1.43 6.42
N LYS A 124 -15.77 -1.43 7.69
CA LYS A 124 -17.16 -1.10 8.04
C LYS A 124 -17.53 0.34 7.64
N SER A 125 -16.54 1.24 7.60
CA SER A 125 -16.70 2.62 7.12
C SER A 125 -17.08 2.72 5.63
N SER A 126 -17.03 1.63 4.87
CA SER A 126 -17.47 1.60 3.47
C SER A 126 -18.98 1.38 3.32
N PHE A 127 -19.69 1.10 4.42
CA PHE A 127 -21.14 0.85 4.43
C PHE A 127 -21.88 1.99 5.13
N ASN A 128 -23.13 2.19 4.75
CA ASN A 128 -24.08 2.91 5.61
C ASN A 128 -24.53 1.97 6.74
N GLU A 129 -24.96 2.52 7.89
CA GLU A 129 -25.31 1.71 9.07
C GLU A 129 -26.35 0.63 8.77
N GLY A 130 -27.38 0.93 7.98
CA GLY A 130 -28.41 -0.04 7.61
C GLY A 130 -27.92 -1.14 6.66
N ASP A 131 -27.08 -0.79 5.69
CA ASP A 131 -26.59 -1.74 4.67
C ASP A 131 -25.69 -2.81 5.30
N TYR A 132 -24.90 -2.43 6.30
CA TYR A 132 -24.03 -3.37 7.00
C TYR A 132 -24.81 -4.41 7.81
N ILE A 133 -25.89 -3.99 8.48
CA ILE A 133 -26.74 -4.89 9.26
C ILE A 133 -27.39 -5.94 8.35
N ILE A 134 -27.96 -5.50 7.22
CA ILE A 134 -28.58 -6.39 6.23
C ILE A 134 -27.56 -7.40 5.70
N LEU A 135 -26.34 -6.95 5.38
CA LEU A 135 -25.28 -7.85 4.92
C LEU A 135 -24.89 -8.85 6.00
N LYS A 136 -24.75 -8.40 7.26
CA LYS A 136 -24.37 -9.26 8.38
C LYS A 136 -25.41 -10.35 8.61
N ASP A 137 -26.69 -9.99 8.64
CA ASP A 137 -27.78 -10.94 8.85
C ASP A 137 -27.80 -12.00 7.72
N PHE A 138 -27.62 -11.56 6.47
CA PHE A 138 -27.49 -12.46 5.33
C PHE A 138 -26.29 -13.42 5.47
N LEU A 139 -25.12 -12.93 5.88
CA LEU A 139 -23.93 -13.77 6.05
C LEU A 139 -24.14 -14.81 7.17
N VAL A 140 -24.74 -14.41 8.29
CA VAL A 140 -25.06 -15.33 9.39
C VAL A 140 -25.99 -16.45 8.90
N GLU A 141 -27.03 -16.12 8.13
CA GLU A 141 -27.95 -17.11 7.56
C GLU A 141 -27.25 -18.04 6.56
N GLU A 142 -26.54 -17.48 5.58
CA GLU A 142 -25.90 -18.22 4.50
C GLU A 142 -24.82 -19.19 5.01
N PHE A 143 -24.00 -18.76 5.98
CA PHE A 143 -22.93 -19.59 6.54
C PHE A 143 -23.43 -20.60 7.58
N ASN A 144 -24.45 -20.27 8.38
CA ASN A 144 -25.04 -21.25 9.31
C ASN A 144 -25.72 -22.41 8.57
N GLN A 145 -26.43 -22.13 7.47
CA GLN A 145 -27.04 -23.19 6.67
C GLN A 145 -26.02 -24.18 6.09
N ARG A 146 -24.80 -23.73 5.82
CA ARG A 146 -23.71 -24.58 5.31
C ARG A 146 -23.05 -25.44 6.37
N GLN A 147 -23.07 -25.04 7.65
CA GLN A 147 -22.53 -25.82 8.76
C GLN A 147 -23.46 -26.98 9.18
N ILE A 148 -24.74 -26.93 8.77
CA ILE A 148 -25.76 -27.94 9.11
C ILE A 148 -25.87 -29.04 8.02
N LYS A 149 -25.23 -28.86 6.87
CA LYS A 149 -25.13 -29.85 5.78
C LYS A 149 -23.82 -30.62 5.82
#